data_AF-A0A6P0XXB5-F1
#
_entry.id   AF-A0A6P0XXB5-F1
#
_cell.length_a   1.000
_cell.length_b   1.000
_cell.length_c   1.000
_cell.angle_alpha   90.00
_cell.angle_beta   90.00
_cell.angle_gamma   90.00
#
_symmetry.space_group_name_H-M   'P 1'
#
loop_
_entity.id
_entity.type
_entity.pdbx_description
1 polymer ?
#
loop_
_entity_poly.entity_id
_entity_poly.type
_entity_poly.pdbx_seq_one_letter_code
_entity_poly.pdbx_strand_id
1 'polypeptide(L)'
;MRPDYDEVHKNIKYILTKQGRQDAANIWSLENKLPLDWLEKFLKLTGNWEIISSSLESNIIHIKIYPEMPVTFLESQAITGKLNPNFQEKKIKLAEAFVAIVPAGRGYAKFGTTAVISSDNKLVSDVSTGCATVIISSSRLPPIYYINKNVAFLPTKWGEKNYFHWMFDVVARIDLLHRADIKIDKFILGSCGKNFHRESLEALGISQDKIIESRLYPHIKAKQLIVPSCSAKQREIWVNKWSCEFLRSLFLKPQNIKEVSHQPKRIYLSRKLASWRR
;
A
#
# COMPACT_ATOMS: atom_id res chain seq x y z
N MET A 1 -12.92 15.29 -7.36
CA MET A 1 -12.20 14.45 -8.35
C MET A 1 -12.46 12.99 -8.06
N ARG A 2 -12.56 12.11 -9.06
CA ARG A 2 -12.54 10.64 -8.87
C ARG A 2 -11.10 10.15 -9.16
N PRO A 3 -10.20 10.17 -8.17
CA PRO A 3 -8.77 9.95 -8.39
C PRO A 3 -8.41 8.55 -8.87
N ASP A 4 -9.34 7.60 -8.88
CA ASP A 4 -9.04 6.20 -9.22
C ASP A 4 -9.49 5.82 -10.63
N TYR A 5 -9.97 6.79 -11.42
CA TYR A 5 -10.35 6.59 -12.82
C TYR A 5 -9.18 6.90 -13.75
N ASP A 6 -8.76 5.91 -14.54
CA ASP A 6 -7.61 6.02 -15.45
C ASP A 6 -7.74 7.18 -16.45
N GLU A 7 -8.97 7.49 -16.87
CA GLU A 7 -9.23 8.61 -17.79
C GLU A 7 -8.91 9.96 -17.15
N VAL A 8 -9.21 10.13 -15.85
CA VAL A 8 -8.88 11.35 -15.10
C VAL A 8 -7.36 11.54 -15.05
N HIS A 9 -6.62 10.44 -14.82
CA HIS A 9 -5.16 10.46 -14.83
C HIS A 9 -4.58 10.88 -16.19
N LYS A 10 -5.10 10.31 -17.28
CA LYS A 10 -4.69 10.66 -18.65
C LYS A 10 -4.99 12.13 -18.97
N ASN A 11 -6.17 12.61 -18.59
CA ASN A 11 -6.59 13.98 -18.86
C ASN A 11 -5.74 15.00 -18.08
N ILE A 12 -5.46 14.75 -16.80
CA ILE A 12 -4.59 15.64 -16.00
C ILE A 12 -3.18 15.70 -16.61
N LYS A 13 -2.59 14.54 -16.94
CA LYS A 13 -1.28 14.49 -17.61
C LYS A 13 -1.30 15.29 -18.92
N TYR A 14 -2.31 15.07 -19.75
CA TYR A 14 -2.47 15.77 -21.02
C TYR A 14 -2.55 17.29 -20.84
N ILE A 15 -3.37 17.78 -19.89
CA ILE A 15 -3.53 19.21 -19.63
C ILE A 15 -2.22 19.82 -19.15
N LEU A 16 -1.51 19.17 -18.22
CA LEU A 16 -0.22 19.65 -17.72
C LEU A 16 0.81 19.75 -18.84
N THR A 17 0.91 18.74 -19.70
CA THR A 17 1.79 18.76 -20.88
C THR A 17 1.39 19.88 -21.86
N LYS A 18 0.08 20.10 -22.11
CA LYS A 18 -0.39 21.18 -22.98
C LYS A 18 -0.12 22.58 -22.43
N GLN A 19 -0.03 22.73 -21.10
CA GLN A 19 0.37 23.98 -20.45
C GLN A 19 1.90 24.17 -20.37
N GLY A 20 2.70 23.28 -21.00
CA GLY A 20 4.16 23.33 -20.93
C GLY A 20 4.73 22.89 -19.57
N ARG A 21 3.92 22.34 -18.67
CA ARG A 21 4.33 21.91 -17.32
C ARG A 21 4.77 20.45 -17.32
N GLN A 22 5.84 20.14 -18.05
CA GLN A 22 6.28 18.76 -18.25
C GLN A 22 6.70 18.06 -16.94
N ASP A 23 7.38 18.78 -16.05
CA ASP A 23 7.79 18.23 -14.74
C ASP A 23 6.58 17.87 -13.88
N ALA A 24 5.58 18.75 -13.84
CA ALA A 24 4.33 18.47 -13.16
C ALA A 24 3.59 17.26 -13.76
N ALA A 25 3.59 17.11 -15.09
CA ALA A 25 3.00 15.96 -15.75
C ALA A 25 3.72 14.65 -15.40
N ASN A 26 5.06 14.70 -15.27
CA ASN A 26 5.88 13.57 -14.84
C ASN A 26 5.61 13.21 -13.36
N ILE A 27 5.63 14.21 -12.46
CA ILE A 27 5.31 14.03 -11.04
C ILE A 27 3.90 13.45 -10.86
N TRP A 28 2.91 13.97 -11.60
CA TRP A 28 1.56 13.42 -11.58
C TRP A 28 1.52 11.96 -12.01
N SER A 29 2.19 11.62 -13.12
CA SER A 29 2.20 10.25 -13.67
C SER A 29 2.87 9.24 -12.72
N LEU A 30 3.88 9.69 -11.97
CA LEU A 30 4.70 8.82 -11.13
C LEU A 30 4.19 8.74 -9.69
N GLU A 31 3.72 9.86 -9.15
CA GLU A 31 3.45 10.01 -7.71
C GLU A 31 1.98 10.34 -7.41
N ASN A 32 1.14 10.56 -8.43
CA ASN A 32 -0.24 11.03 -8.29
C ASN A 32 -0.34 12.34 -7.47
N LYS A 33 0.69 13.18 -7.56
CA LYS A 33 0.74 14.49 -6.89
C LYS A 33 0.35 15.59 -7.86
N LEU A 34 -0.72 16.30 -7.53
CA LEU A 34 -1.12 17.51 -8.26
C LEU A 34 -0.21 18.69 -7.90
N PRO A 35 -0.03 19.64 -8.84
CA PRO A 35 0.64 20.90 -8.55
C PRO A 35 -0.05 21.67 -7.42
N LEU A 36 0.75 22.33 -6.57
CA LEU A 36 0.24 23.09 -5.42
C LEU A 36 -0.75 24.19 -5.85
N ASP A 37 -0.41 24.94 -6.91
CA ASP A 37 -1.26 25.98 -7.48
C ASP A 37 -2.62 25.43 -7.97
N TRP A 38 -2.66 24.18 -8.42
CA TRP A 38 -3.92 23.51 -8.78
C TRP A 38 -4.71 23.08 -7.55
N LEU A 39 -4.04 22.58 -6.51
CA LEU A 39 -4.70 22.25 -5.24
C LEU A 39 -5.33 23.53 -4.64
N GLU A 40 -4.59 24.64 -4.61
CA GLU A 40 -5.06 25.97 -4.18
C GLU A 40 -6.27 26.42 -4.99
N LYS A 41 -6.12 26.48 -6.31
CA LYS A 41 -7.13 27.03 -7.21
C LYS A 41 -8.41 26.21 -7.25
N PHE A 42 -8.30 24.88 -7.31
CA PHE A 42 -9.45 24.02 -7.61
C PHE A 42 -10.03 23.30 -6.39
N LEU A 43 -9.24 23.08 -5.34
CA LEU A 43 -9.69 22.31 -4.18
C LEU A 43 -9.93 23.16 -2.93
N LYS A 44 -9.76 24.50 -3.02
CA LYS A 44 -10.01 25.46 -1.94
C LYS A 44 -9.35 25.00 -0.64
N LEU A 45 -8.03 24.91 -0.67
CA LEU A 45 -7.20 24.39 0.42
C LEU A 45 -7.67 24.88 1.79
N THR A 46 -7.82 23.95 2.73
CA THR A 46 -8.17 24.25 4.13
C THR A 46 -7.05 23.72 5.04
N GLY A 47 -6.34 24.58 5.78
CA GLY A 47 -5.35 24.17 6.79
C GLY A 47 -3.88 24.54 6.49
N ASN A 48 -2.95 24.03 7.31
CA ASN A 48 -1.51 24.03 7.04
C ASN A 48 -1.14 22.68 6.40
N TRP A 49 -0.49 22.73 5.24
CA TRP A 49 -0.48 21.67 4.23
C TRP A 49 0.85 20.95 4.12
N GLU A 50 1.61 20.96 5.20
CA GLU A 50 2.95 20.40 5.18
C GLU A 50 2.88 18.90 4.81
N ILE A 51 3.54 18.56 3.72
CA ILE A 51 3.73 17.19 3.27
C ILE A 51 4.98 16.71 3.98
N ILE A 52 4.80 15.91 5.00
CA ILE A 52 5.88 15.47 5.90
C ILE A 52 6.25 14.02 5.60
N SER A 53 7.44 13.63 6.04
CA SER A 53 7.89 12.23 6.12
C SER A 53 7.81 11.78 7.57
N SER A 54 7.33 10.57 7.83
CA SER A 54 7.24 10.03 9.19
C SER A 54 8.59 10.01 9.91
N SER A 55 9.69 9.87 9.16
CA SER A 55 11.06 9.85 9.68
C SER A 55 11.63 11.22 10.08
N LEU A 56 11.02 12.32 9.66
CA LEU A 56 11.52 13.68 9.90
C LEU A 56 10.76 14.42 11.02
N GLU A 57 9.62 13.88 11.45
CA GLU A 57 8.74 14.54 12.41
C GLU A 57 8.94 13.98 13.82
N SER A 58 9.31 14.86 14.75
CA SER A 58 9.59 14.49 16.14
C SER A 58 8.39 13.87 16.89
N ASN A 59 7.16 14.17 16.47
CA ASN A 59 5.92 13.66 17.08
C ASN A 59 5.43 12.34 16.47
N ILE A 60 6.09 11.82 15.43
CA ILE A 60 5.78 10.53 14.81
C ILE A 60 6.90 9.55 15.16
N ILE A 61 6.53 8.38 15.71
CA ILE A 61 7.53 7.35 16.02
C ILE A 61 7.73 6.52 14.75
N HIS A 62 8.95 6.54 14.22
CA HIS A 62 9.34 5.77 13.05
C HIS A 62 10.20 4.56 13.48
N ILE A 63 9.62 3.35 13.41
CA ILE A 63 10.29 2.10 13.80
C ILE A 63 10.76 1.41 12.53
N LYS A 64 12.07 1.42 12.30
CA LYS A 64 12.69 0.71 11.18
C LYS A 64 12.73 -0.80 11.44
N ILE A 65 12.21 -1.59 10.51
CA ILE A 65 12.13 -3.06 10.62
C ILE A 65 13.12 -3.74 9.68
N TYR A 66 13.15 -3.32 8.42
CA TYR A 66 14.09 -3.81 7.43
C TYR A 66 14.86 -2.64 6.83
N PRO A 67 16.19 -2.74 6.68
CA PRO A 67 16.97 -1.72 6.03
C PRO A 67 16.64 -1.65 4.54
N GLU A 68 16.94 -0.50 3.96
CA GLU A 68 17.03 -0.35 2.52
C GLU A 68 18.08 -1.32 1.97
N MET A 69 17.79 -1.97 0.84
CA MET A 69 18.64 -3.03 0.30
C MET A 69 18.76 -2.93 -1.22
N PRO A 70 19.98 -2.92 -1.78
CA PRO A 70 20.15 -3.05 -3.22
C PRO A 70 19.80 -4.48 -3.67
N VAL A 71 19.02 -4.59 -4.74
CA VAL A 71 18.70 -5.84 -5.41
C VAL A 71 19.34 -5.83 -6.78
N THR A 72 20.09 -6.87 -7.10
CA THR A 72 20.62 -7.09 -8.44
C THR A 72 19.80 -8.19 -9.11
N PHE A 73 19.25 -7.89 -10.28
CA PHE A 73 18.50 -8.85 -11.08
C PHE A 73 19.43 -9.65 -11.99
N LEU A 74 19.05 -10.90 -12.25
CA LEU A 74 19.63 -11.67 -13.33
C LEU A 74 19.24 -11.08 -14.67
N GLU A 75 20.10 -11.27 -15.68
CA GLU A 75 19.78 -10.83 -17.03
C GLU A 75 18.57 -11.59 -17.57
N SER A 76 17.61 -10.86 -18.13
CA SER A 76 16.44 -11.46 -18.77
C SER A 76 16.87 -12.21 -20.02
N GLN A 77 16.54 -13.50 -20.08
CA GLN A 77 16.79 -14.35 -21.24
C GLN A 77 15.70 -14.12 -22.29
N ALA A 78 16.02 -13.38 -23.35
CA ALA A 78 15.09 -13.17 -24.47
C ALA A 78 15.13 -14.35 -25.43
N ILE A 79 13.98 -14.97 -25.71
CA ILE A 79 13.85 -16.04 -26.72
C ILE A 79 14.24 -15.53 -28.12
N THR A 80 13.98 -14.25 -28.41
CA THR A 80 14.19 -13.62 -29.72
C THR A 80 15.47 -12.78 -29.81
N GLY A 81 16.32 -12.79 -28.78
CA GLY A 81 17.59 -12.04 -28.74
C GLY A 81 17.48 -10.52 -28.50
N LYS A 82 16.30 -9.91 -28.61
CA LYS A 82 16.10 -8.48 -28.28
C LYS A 82 15.53 -8.31 -26.87
N LEU A 83 16.28 -7.64 -26.00
CA LEU A 83 15.84 -7.32 -24.65
C LEU A 83 14.75 -6.23 -24.67
N ASN A 84 13.65 -6.47 -23.95
CA ASN A 84 12.61 -5.45 -23.77
C ASN A 84 13.17 -4.29 -22.91
N PRO A 85 12.93 -3.02 -23.26
CA PRO A 85 13.34 -1.88 -22.43
C PRO A 85 12.93 -1.98 -20.96
N ASN A 86 11.78 -2.59 -20.66
CA ASN A 86 11.29 -2.78 -19.30
C ASN A 86 12.10 -3.80 -18.47
N PHE A 87 13.03 -4.54 -19.08
CA PHE A 87 13.92 -5.50 -18.40
C PHE A 87 15.40 -5.11 -18.49
N GLN A 88 15.69 -3.84 -18.80
CA GLN A 88 17.07 -3.33 -18.87
C GLN A 88 17.66 -3.02 -17.49
N GLU A 89 16.80 -2.76 -16.50
CA GLU A 89 17.23 -2.37 -15.16
C GLU A 89 17.81 -3.58 -14.41
N LYS A 90 19.12 -3.54 -14.14
CA LYS A 90 19.84 -4.65 -13.49
C LYS A 90 19.96 -4.48 -11.98
N LYS A 91 19.81 -3.25 -11.49
CA LYS A 91 19.96 -2.92 -10.08
C LYS A 91 18.88 -1.96 -9.70
N ILE A 92 18.19 -2.29 -8.62
CA ILE A 92 17.26 -1.36 -8.01
C ILE A 92 17.48 -1.33 -6.49
N LYS A 93 16.99 -0.27 -5.87
CA LYS A 93 17.08 -0.06 -4.44
C LYS A 93 15.71 -0.31 -3.82
N LEU A 94 15.58 -1.37 -3.02
CA LEU A 94 14.40 -1.59 -2.20
C LEU A 94 14.45 -0.60 -1.04
N ALA A 95 13.45 0.28 -0.94
CA ALA A 95 13.34 1.19 0.19
C ALA A 95 13.20 0.41 1.50
N GLU A 96 13.58 1.04 2.60
CA GLU A 96 13.41 0.48 3.93
C GLU A 96 11.94 0.13 4.21
N ALA A 97 11.74 -0.87 5.07
CA ALA A 97 10.41 -1.19 5.60
C ALA A 97 10.35 -0.82 7.07
N PHE A 98 9.27 -0.18 7.47
CA PHE A 98 9.13 0.46 8.76
C PHE A 98 7.67 0.47 9.22
N VAL A 99 7.46 0.88 10.47
CA VAL A 99 6.14 1.18 11.04
C VAL A 99 6.14 2.61 11.55
N ALA A 100 5.20 3.43 11.09
CA ALA A 100 4.96 4.77 11.60
C ALA A 100 3.84 4.73 12.65
N ILE A 101 4.08 5.30 13.83
CA ILE A 101 3.06 5.50 14.86
C ILE A 101 2.72 6.98 14.90
N VAL A 102 1.49 7.32 14.54
CA VAL A 102 0.98 8.69 14.46
C VAL A 102 0.01 8.94 15.62
N PRO A 103 0.43 9.65 16.68
CA PRO A 103 -0.42 9.97 17.83
C PRO A 103 -1.61 10.83 17.40
N ALA A 104 -2.80 10.48 17.88
CA ALA A 104 -4.06 11.14 17.51
C ALA A 104 -4.25 11.27 15.98
N GLY A 105 -3.64 10.37 15.20
CA GLY A 105 -3.62 10.39 13.75
C GLY A 105 -4.98 10.04 13.14
N ARG A 106 -5.24 10.61 11.96
CA ARG A 106 -6.39 10.31 11.12
C ARG A 106 -5.99 9.46 9.93
N GLY A 107 -6.81 8.45 9.63
CA GLY A 107 -6.68 7.62 8.45
C GLY A 107 -7.88 7.83 7.55
N TYR A 108 -7.64 8.09 6.27
CA TYR A 108 -8.67 8.05 5.25
C TYR A 108 -8.35 6.95 4.24
N ALA A 109 -9.33 6.13 3.88
CA ALA A 109 -9.18 5.14 2.83
C ALA A 109 -10.48 4.92 2.05
N LYS A 110 -10.42 5.20 0.76
CA LYS A 110 -11.52 4.91 -0.16
C LYS A 110 -10.99 4.76 -1.58
N PHE A 111 -11.57 3.81 -2.32
CA PHE A 111 -11.33 3.59 -3.75
C PHE A 111 -9.87 3.36 -4.17
N GLY A 112 -8.99 2.97 -3.24
CA GLY A 112 -7.57 2.72 -3.54
C GLY A 112 -6.65 3.92 -3.32
N THR A 113 -7.18 5.01 -2.78
CA THR A 113 -6.40 6.12 -2.21
C THR A 113 -6.42 6.00 -0.68
N THR A 114 -5.25 6.19 -0.06
CA THR A 114 -5.11 6.26 1.39
C THR A 114 -4.38 7.53 1.80
N ALA A 115 -4.87 8.21 2.84
CA ALA A 115 -4.21 9.36 3.43
C ALA A 115 -4.05 9.17 4.93
N VAL A 116 -2.83 9.38 5.41
CA VAL A 116 -2.49 9.39 6.83
C VAL A 116 -2.20 10.83 7.20
N ILE A 117 -2.95 11.35 8.16
CA ILE A 117 -2.91 12.75 8.54
C ILE A 117 -2.58 12.85 10.02
N SER A 118 -1.58 13.64 10.37
CA SER A 118 -1.18 13.88 11.76
C SER A 118 -2.22 14.70 12.52
N SER A 119 -2.02 14.83 13.83
CA SER A 119 -2.92 15.56 14.73
C SER A 119 -2.93 17.07 14.48
N ASP A 120 -1.85 17.63 13.92
CA ASP A 120 -1.69 19.01 13.49
C ASP A 120 -2.06 19.23 12.00
N ASN A 121 -2.78 18.28 11.40
CA ASN A 121 -3.31 18.34 10.03
C ASN A 121 -2.26 18.34 8.91
N LYS A 122 -1.10 17.71 9.12
CA LYS A 122 -0.08 17.49 8.08
C LYS A 122 -0.26 16.13 7.41
N LEU A 123 0.07 16.03 6.11
CA LEU A 123 -0.01 14.77 5.38
C LEU A 123 1.26 13.95 5.62
N VAL A 124 1.13 12.78 6.24
CA VAL A 124 2.23 11.83 6.42
C VAL A 124 2.42 11.05 5.12
N SER A 125 3.28 11.59 4.27
CA SER A 125 3.27 11.29 2.85
C SER A 125 3.82 9.92 2.53
N ASP A 126 4.90 9.48 3.18
CA ASP A 126 5.61 8.22 3.01
C ASP A 126 4.74 6.98 3.32
N VAL A 127 3.75 7.09 4.19
CA VAL A 127 2.75 6.03 4.48
C VAL A 127 1.37 6.24 3.83
N SER A 128 1.19 7.31 3.05
CA SER A 128 -0.03 7.58 2.26
C SER A 128 0.10 7.09 0.81
N THR A 129 -0.98 6.71 0.13
CA THR A 129 -0.94 6.19 -1.25
C THR A 129 -2.03 6.79 -2.14
N GLY A 130 -1.84 6.73 -3.47
CA GLY A 130 -2.78 7.32 -4.42
C GLY A 130 -2.79 8.85 -4.35
N CYS A 131 -3.96 9.46 -4.54
CA CYS A 131 -4.10 10.93 -4.56
C CYS A 131 -4.31 11.50 -3.15
N ALA A 132 -3.43 11.18 -2.20
CA ALA A 132 -3.58 11.56 -0.80
C ALA A 132 -3.65 13.08 -0.58
N THR A 133 -2.95 13.86 -1.40
CA THR A 133 -3.00 15.33 -1.37
C THR A 133 -4.39 15.87 -1.68
N VAL A 134 -5.17 15.21 -2.54
CA VAL A 134 -6.56 15.62 -2.83
C VAL A 134 -7.46 15.32 -1.63
N ILE A 135 -7.18 14.26 -0.88
CA ILE A 135 -7.97 13.85 0.28
C ILE A 135 -7.86 14.87 1.40
N ILE A 136 -6.64 15.22 1.78
CA ILE A 136 -6.44 16.21 2.84
C ILE A 136 -7.08 17.57 2.45
N SER A 137 -7.33 17.82 1.14
CA SER A 137 -7.70 19.14 0.54
C SER A 137 -9.19 19.30 0.52
N SER A 138 -9.87 18.18 0.68
CA SER A 138 -11.30 18.13 0.64
C SER A 138 -11.86 18.71 1.93
N SER A 139 -12.61 19.80 1.79
CA SER A 139 -13.56 20.28 2.81
C SER A 139 -14.79 19.37 2.96
N ARG A 140 -14.88 18.28 2.17
CA ARG A 140 -16.03 17.38 2.08
C ARG A 140 -15.68 15.94 2.46
N LEU A 141 -14.74 15.76 3.39
CA LEU A 141 -14.47 14.42 3.92
C LEU A 141 -15.69 13.92 4.72
N PRO A 142 -15.97 12.60 4.70
CA PRO A 142 -16.98 12.00 5.57
C PRO A 142 -16.69 12.30 7.05
N PRO A 143 -17.71 12.23 7.93
CA PRO A 143 -17.52 12.36 9.37
C PRO A 143 -16.43 11.42 9.90
N ILE A 144 -15.69 11.89 10.91
CA ILE A 144 -14.65 11.10 11.56
C ILE A 144 -15.30 10.04 12.45
N TYR A 145 -14.87 8.78 12.27
CA TYR A 145 -15.15 7.70 13.20
C TYR A 145 -14.01 7.59 14.23
N TYR A 146 -14.33 7.86 15.50
CA TYR A 146 -13.33 7.92 16.57
C TYR A 146 -13.10 6.55 17.21
N ILE A 147 -11.84 6.18 17.35
CA ILE A 147 -11.40 4.91 17.94
C ILE A 147 -10.36 5.21 19.01
N ASN A 148 -10.74 5.17 20.29
CA ASN A 148 -9.83 5.43 21.40
C ASN A 148 -8.94 4.20 21.73
N LYS A 149 -8.19 3.71 20.74
CA LYS A 149 -7.34 2.51 20.81
C LYS A 149 -6.12 2.62 19.89
N ASN A 150 -5.23 1.62 19.97
CA ASN A 150 -4.14 1.43 19.03
C ASN A 150 -4.66 0.73 17.77
N VAL A 151 -4.57 1.40 16.63
CA VAL A 151 -5.22 0.97 15.39
C VAL A 151 -4.19 0.77 14.30
N ALA A 152 -4.06 -0.46 13.80
CA ALA A 152 -3.30 -0.75 12.60
C ALA A 152 -4.08 -0.30 11.36
N PHE A 153 -3.45 0.48 10.48
CA PHE A 153 -4.07 1.00 9.26
C PHE A 153 -3.46 0.34 8.01
N LEU A 154 -4.19 -0.64 7.47
CA LEU A 154 -3.77 -1.50 6.37
C LEU A 154 -4.70 -1.50 5.13
N PRO A 155 -5.55 -0.49 4.84
CA PRO A 155 -6.26 -0.48 3.57
C PRO A 155 -5.28 -0.31 2.40
N THR A 156 -5.54 -1.01 1.30
CA THR A 156 -4.67 -1.04 0.11
C THR A 156 -5.48 -0.90 -1.16
N LYS A 157 -4.80 -0.46 -2.23
CA LYS A 157 -5.36 -0.54 -3.58
C LYS A 157 -5.44 -2.01 -4.00
N TRP A 158 -6.59 -2.43 -4.50
CA TRP A 158 -6.86 -3.76 -5.09
C TRP A 158 -6.87 -4.98 -4.15
N GLY A 159 -6.44 -4.87 -2.89
CA GLY A 159 -6.40 -5.98 -1.94
C GLY A 159 -7.74 -6.72 -1.75
N GLU A 160 -8.87 -6.02 -1.89
CA GLU A 160 -10.22 -6.59 -1.72
C GLU A 160 -10.59 -7.67 -2.75
N LYS A 161 -10.04 -7.55 -3.96
CA LYS A 161 -10.46 -8.40 -5.10
C LYS A 161 -9.34 -9.29 -5.58
N ASN A 162 -8.09 -8.92 -5.35
CA ASN A 162 -6.91 -9.57 -5.92
C ASN A 162 -6.09 -10.26 -4.82
N TYR A 163 -5.92 -11.57 -4.98
CA TYR A 163 -5.17 -12.41 -4.05
C TYR A 163 -3.72 -11.96 -3.87
N PHE A 164 -3.03 -11.54 -4.94
CA PHE A 164 -1.66 -11.05 -4.86
C PHE A 164 -1.57 -9.79 -3.98
N HIS A 165 -2.41 -8.79 -4.25
CA HIS A 165 -2.43 -7.55 -3.47
C HIS A 165 -2.83 -7.79 -2.02
N TRP A 166 -3.73 -8.74 -1.76
CA TRP A 166 -4.03 -9.13 -0.39
C TRP A 166 -2.80 -9.74 0.31
N MET A 167 -2.13 -10.70 -0.32
CA MET A 167 -0.99 -11.38 0.29
C MET A 167 0.20 -10.44 0.53
N PHE A 168 0.55 -9.60 -0.45
CA PHE A 168 1.74 -8.76 -0.35
C PHE A 168 1.48 -7.37 0.25
N ASP A 169 0.33 -6.75 -0.05
CA ASP A 169 0.05 -5.40 0.47
C ASP A 169 -0.68 -5.42 1.82
N VAL A 170 -1.28 -6.55 2.25
CA VAL A 170 -1.96 -6.66 3.55
C VAL A 170 -1.26 -7.67 4.45
N VAL A 171 -1.29 -8.96 4.07
CA VAL A 171 -0.82 -10.05 4.95
C VAL A 171 0.65 -9.90 5.28
N ALA A 172 1.53 -9.70 4.29
CA ALA A 172 2.95 -9.52 4.54
C ALA A 172 3.24 -8.28 5.41
N ARG A 173 2.49 -7.18 5.23
CA ARG A 173 2.68 -5.95 6.03
C ARG A 173 2.30 -6.11 7.51
N ILE A 174 1.56 -7.17 7.87
CA ILE A 174 1.30 -7.51 9.27
C ILE A 174 2.56 -8.04 9.97
N ASP A 175 3.51 -8.64 9.25
CA ASP A 175 4.82 -9.02 9.81
C ASP A 175 5.58 -7.81 10.34
N LEU A 176 5.49 -6.66 9.66
CA LEU A 176 6.12 -5.42 10.13
C LEU A 176 5.56 -5.01 11.49
N LEU A 177 4.25 -5.21 11.72
CA LEU A 177 3.60 -4.93 12.99
C LEU A 177 4.04 -5.91 14.08
N HIS A 178 4.15 -7.20 13.77
CA HIS A 178 4.66 -8.22 14.70
C HIS A 178 6.10 -7.92 15.12
N ARG A 179 6.96 -7.56 14.17
CA ARG A 179 8.37 -7.24 14.42
C ARG A 179 8.58 -5.93 15.17
N ALA A 180 7.65 -4.99 15.02
CA ALA A 180 7.67 -3.75 15.79
C ALA A 180 7.28 -3.97 17.27
N ASP A 181 6.76 -5.16 17.62
CA ASP A 181 6.30 -5.52 18.96
C ASP A 181 5.28 -4.52 19.55
N ILE A 182 4.35 -4.06 18.70
CA ILE A 182 3.33 -3.09 19.10
C ILE A 182 2.01 -3.80 19.35
N LYS A 183 1.39 -3.53 20.50
CA LYS A 183 0.01 -3.95 20.77
C LYS A 183 -0.97 -3.28 19.81
N ILE A 184 -1.68 -4.11 19.03
CA ILE A 184 -2.77 -3.69 18.14
C ILE A 184 -4.12 -4.12 18.72
N ASP A 185 -5.02 -3.15 18.94
CA ASP A 185 -6.37 -3.41 19.42
C ASP A 185 -7.37 -3.60 18.27
N LYS A 186 -7.22 -2.83 17.18
CA LYS A 186 -8.08 -2.88 15.99
C LYS A 186 -7.27 -2.80 14.69
N PHE A 187 -7.78 -3.42 13.64
CA PHE A 187 -7.23 -3.38 12.29
C PHE A 187 -8.22 -2.71 11.35
N ILE A 188 -7.81 -1.61 10.70
CA ILE A 188 -8.53 -1.06 9.55
C ILE A 188 -8.04 -1.77 8.30
N LEU A 189 -8.93 -2.48 7.65
CA LEU A 189 -8.70 -3.15 6.36
C LEU A 189 -9.60 -2.53 5.30
N GLY A 190 -9.40 -2.86 4.03
CA GLY A 190 -10.41 -2.62 3.00
C GLY A 190 -11.65 -3.51 3.23
N SER A 191 -12.20 -4.07 2.16
CA SER A 191 -13.19 -5.15 2.24
C SER A 191 -12.51 -6.51 2.49
N CYS A 192 -12.97 -7.24 3.52
CA CYS A 192 -12.43 -8.55 3.93
C CYS A 192 -13.45 -9.70 3.77
N GLY A 193 -14.40 -9.60 2.83
CA GLY A 193 -15.51 -10.56 2.69
C GLY A 193 -15.25 -11.90 1.98
N LYS A 194 -14.03 -12.19 1.50
CA LYS A 194 -13.72 -13.43 0.76
C LYS A 194 -13.08 -14.47 1.67
N ASN A 195 -13.19 -15.75 1.31
CA ASN A 195 -12.63 -16.86 2.10
C ASN A 195 -11.13 -16.69 2.37
N PHE A 196 -10.32 -16.38 1.35
CA PHE A 196 -8.89 -16.17 1.54
C PHE A 196 -8.54 -14.99 2.45
N HIS A 197 -9.43 -13.99 2.58
CA HIS A 197 -9.24 -12.92 3.57
C HIS A 197 -9.38 -13.49 4.98
N ARG A 198 -10.50 -14.18 5.25
CA ARG A 198 -10.80 -14.75 6.56
C ARG A 198 -9.75 -15.79 6.98
N GLU A 199 -9.41 -16.72 6.10
CA GLU A 199 -8.45 -17.81 6.37
C GLU A 199 -7.05 -17.27 6.66
N SER A 200 -6.60 -16.24 5.93
CA SER A 200 -5.29 -15.63 6.19
C SER A 200 -5.27 -14.79 7.47
N LEU A 201 -6.35 -14.08 7.81
CA LEU A 201 -6.47 -13.35 9.07
C LEU A 201 -6.52 -14.30 10.27
N GLU A 202 -7.21 -15.44 10.13
CA GLU A 202 -7.23 -16.50 11.13
C GLU A 202 -5.84 -17.12 11.31
N ALA A 203 -5.11 -17.38 10.23
CA ALA A 203 -3.73 -17.86 10.29
C ALA A 203 -2.79 -16.88 11.03
N LEU A 204 -3.09 -15.57 10.96
CA LEU A 204 -2.40 -14.50 11.67
C LEU A 204 -2.87 -14.34 13.13
N GLY A 205 -3.87 -15.09 13.58
CA GLY A 205 -4.46 -14.94 14.91
C GLY A 205 -5.29 -13.66 15.11
N ILE A 206 -5.77 -13.06 14.01
CA ILE A 206 -6.60 -11.84 14.05
C ILE A 206 -8.07 -12.22 14.07
N SER A 207 -8.69 -12.02 15.23
CA SER A 207 -10.12 -12.27 15.43
C SER A 207 -10.99 -11.23 14.69
N GLN A 208 -12.17 -11.65 14.25
CA GLN A 208 -13.07 -10.81 13.44
C GLN A 208 -13.54 -9.54 14.19
N ASP A 209 -13.68 -9.61 15.52
CA ASP A 209 -14.07 -8.45 16.34
C ASP A 209 -13.02 -7.33 16.32
N LYS A 210 -11.76 -7.63 15.99
CA LYS A 210 -10.70 -6.62 15.85
C LYS A 210 -10.75 -5.87 14.52
N ILE A 211 -11.54 -6.32 13.55
CA ILE A 211 -11.51 -5.81 12.19
C ILE A 211 -12.57 -4.72 12.00
N ILE A 212 -12.18 -3.64 11.35
CA ILE A 212 -13.06 -2.57 10.89
C ILE A 212 -12.77 -2.32 9.42
N GLU A 213 -13.79 -2.44 8.58
CA GLU A 213 -13.63 -2.23 7.13
C GLU A 213 -13.75 -0.74 6.77
N SER A 214 -12.76 -0.22 6.06
CA SER A 214 -12.70 1.18 5.63
C SER A 214 -13.80 1.55 4.63
N ARG A 215 -14.45 0.56 4.00
CA ARG A 215 -15.63 0.81 3.15
C ARG A 215 -16.81 1.38 3.95
N LEU A 216 -16.91 0.99 5.23
CA LEU A 216 -17.96 1.45 6.15
C LEU A 216 -17.53 2.73 6.87
N TYR A 217 -16.26 2.74 7.33
CA TYR A 217 -15.68 3.87 8.06
C TYR A 217 -14.44 4.39 7.32
N PRO A 218 -14.63 5.14 6.23
CA PRO A 218 -13.53 5.57 5.37
C PRO A 218 -12.67 6.66 5.98
N HIS A 219 -13.13 7.34 7.03
CA HIS A 219 -12.41 8.40 7.74
C HIS A 219 -12.42 8.10 9.23
N ILE A 220 -11.26 7.78 9.79
CA ILE A 220 -11.10 7.40 11.19
C ILE A 220 -10.11 8.32 11.90
N LYS A 221 -10.23 8.42 13.23
CA LYS A 221 -9.21 8.98 14.11
C LYS A 221 -8.93 7.99 15.24
N ALA A 222 -7.66 7.65 15.43
CA ALA A 222 -7.23 6.70 16.44
C ALA A 222 -6.50 7.39 17.61
N LYS A 223 -6.39 6.73 18.78
CA LYS A 223 -5.46 7.17 19.83
C LYS A 223 -4.02 7.12 19.31
N GLN A 224 -3.67 6.00 18.70
CA GLN A 224 -2.44 5.82 17.93
C GLN A 224 -2.82 5.16 16.61
N LEU A 225 -2.52 5.84 15.50
CA LEU A 225 -2.67 5.26 14.17
C LEU A 225 -1.33 4.66 13.76
N ILE A 226 -1.29 3.34 13.63
CA ILE A 226 -0.07 2.56 13.40
C ILE A 226 -0.09 2.11 11.95
N VAL A 227 0.86 2.57 11.15
CA VAL A 227 0.85 2.41 9.71
C VAL A 227 2.15 1.74 9.25
N PRO A 228 2.11 0.48 8.83
CA PRO A 228 3.27 -0.17 8.25
C PRO A 228 3.53 0.41 6.85
N SER A 229 4.80 0.55 6.47
CA SER A 229 5.23 1.08 5.18
C SER A 229 4.64 0.29 4.01
N CYS A 230 4.43 0.95 2.87
CA CYS A 230 3.84 0.32 1.68
C CYS A 230 4.91 0.00 0.64
N SER A 231 5.03 -1.27 0.26
CA SER A 231 5.96 -1.71 -0.80
C SER A 231 5.60 -1.17 -2.19
N ALA A 232 4.32 -0.88 -2.45
CA ALA A 232 3.84 -0.41 -3.75
C ALA A 232 4.35 0.99 -4.19
N LYS A 233 5.05 1.72 -3.31
CA LYS A 233 5.73 2.98 -3.68
C LYS A 233 7.11 2.76 -4.31
N GLN A 234 7.64 1.56 -4.21
CA GLN A 234 8.96 1.22 -4.72
C GLN A 234 8.78 0.89 -6.20
N ARG A 235 9.26 1.79 -7.07
CA ARG A 235 8.83 1.97 -8.46
C ARG A 235 8.92 0.76 -9.41
N GLU A 236 9.49 -0.38 -9.01
CA GLU A 236 9.47 -1.60 -9.83
C GLU A 236 9.30 -2.93 -9.06
N ILE A 237 9.34 -2.95 -7.72
CA ILE A 237 9.21 -4.20 -6.95
C ILE A 237 8.11 -4.10 -5.88
N TRP A 238 7.05 -4.87 -6.09
CA TRP A 238 6.02 -5.14 -5.06
C TRP A 238 6.41 -6.26 -4.10
N VAL A 239 7.38 -7.12 -4.48
CA VAL A 239 7.70 -8.37 -3.77
C VAL A 239 9.14 -8.37 -3.27
N ASN A 240 9.30 -8.28 -1.96
CA ASN A 240 10.62 -8.31 -1.31
C ASN A 240 10.87 -9.69 -0.65
N LYS A 241 12.15 -10.00 -0.39
CA LYS A 241 12.54 -11.30 0.18
C LYS A 241 11.84 -11.60 1.51
N TRP A 242 11.78 -10.61 2.40
CA TRP A 242 11.18 -10.79 3.72
C TRP A 242 9.67 -11.10 3.65
N SER A 243 8.95 -10.49 2.72
CA SER A 243 7.52 -10.75 2.51
C SER A 243 7.27 -12.19 2.05
N CYS A 244 8.11 -12.69 1.14
CA CYS A 244 8.07 -14.07 0.69
C CYS A 244 8.36 -15.04 1.85
N GLU A 245 9.41 -14.77 2.63
CA GLU A 245 9.80 -15.61 3.77
C GLU A 245 8.68 -15.66 4.83
N PHE A 246 8.10 -14.51 5.16
CA PHE A 246 6.98 -14.43 6.10
C PHE A 246 5.77 -15.23 5.59
N LEU A 247 5.31 -14.99 4.36
CA LEU A 247 4.18 -15.71 3.79
C LEU A 247 4.43 -17.23 3.74
N ARG A 248 5.66 -17.65 3.42
CA ARG A 248 6.04 -19.07 3.48
C ARG A 248 5.96 -19.61 4.90
N SER A 249 6.52 -18.91 5.89
CA SER A 249 6.47 -19.35 7.30
C SER A 249 5.03 -19.44 7.84
N LEU A 250 4.14 -18.57 7.35
CA LEU A 250 2.75 -18.52 7.77
C LEU A 250 1.96 -19.72 7.25
N PHE A 251 2.15 -20.09 5.97
CA PHE A 251 1.31 -21.09 5.29
C PHE A 251 1.97 -22.45 5.07
N LEU A 252 3.30 -22.51 4.90
CA LEU A 252 4.07 -23.74 4.65
C LEU A 252 4.58 -24.37 5.95
N LYS A 253 3.67 -24.59 6.91
CA LYS A 253 4.02 -25.28 8.16
C LYS A 253 4.30 -26.78 7.88
N PRO A 254 5.32 -27.41 8.50
CA PRO A 254 5.67 -28.81 8.24
C PRO A 254 4.48 -29.77 8.36
N GLN A 255 3.60 -29.57 9.34
CA GLN A 255 2.39 -30.38 9.52
C GLN A 255 1.41 -30.34 8.33
N ASN A 256 1.49 -29.31 7.48
CA ASN A 256 0.63 -29.14 6.31
C ASN A 256 1.29 -29.69 5.03
N ILE A 257 2.58 -30.00 5.08
CA ILE A 257 3.35 -30.48 3.93
C ILE A 257 3.24 -32.00 3.92
N LYS A 258 2.46 -32.55 3.00
CA LYS A 258 2.43 -33.99 2.75
C LYS A 258 3.66 -34.39 1.95
N GLU A 259 4.50 -35.25 2.52
CA GLU A 259 5.53 -35.94 1.74
C GLU A 259 4.84 -36.88 0.74
N VAL A 260 5.07 -36.62 -0.55
CA VAL A 260 4.54 -37.48 -1.62
C VAL A 260 5.71 -38.29 -2.15
N SER A 261 5.61 -39.61 -2.06
CA SER A 261 6.67 -40.58 -2.42
C SER A 261 7.10 -40.54 -3.89
N HIS A 262 6.29 -39.93 -4.77
CA HIS A 262 6.60 -39.71 -6.18
C HIS A 262 6.17 -38.30 -6.59
N GLN A 263 7.11 -37.35 -6.55
CA GLN A 263 6.87 -36.03 -7.12
C GLN A 263 7.19 -36.04 -8.63
N PRO A 264 6.25 -35.60 -9.48
CA PRO A 264 6.54 -35.46 -10.90
C PRO A 264 7.63 -34.40 -11.12
N LYS A 265 8.58 -34.65 -12.02
CA LYS A 265 9.65 -33.69 -12.35
C LYS A 265 9.13 -32.36 -12.93
N ARG A 266 7.90 -32.36 -13.47
CA ARG A 266 7.27 -31.21 -14.12
C ARG A 266 5.78 -31.20 -13.80
N ILE A 267 5.24 -30.02 -13.55
CA ILE A 267 3.80 -29.78 -13.41
C ILE A 267 3.33 -29.10 -14.69
N TYR A 268 2.39 -29.71 -15.40
CA TYR A 268 1.73 -29.07 -16.54
C TYR A 268 0.50 -28.31 -16.05
N LEU A 269 0.48 -26.99 -16.30
CA LEU A 269 -0.65 -26.13 -16.00
C LEU A 269 -1.36 -25.78 -17.32
N SER A 270 -2.47 -26.45 -17.60
CA SER A 270 -3.30 -26.10 -18.76
C SER A 270 -4.00 -24.76 -18.53
N ARG A 271 -3.94 -23.87 -19.51
CA ARG A 271 -4.64 -22.57 -19.49
C ARG A 271 -5.87 -22.54 -20.40
N LYS A 272 -6.27 -23.68 -20.98
CA LYS A 272 -7.37 -23.77 -21.97
C LYS A 272 -8.68 -23.15 -21.46
N LEU A 273 -8.95 -23.25 -20.16
CA LEU A 273 -10.16 -22.72 -19.51
C LEU A 273 -9.93 -21.42 -18.74
N ALA A 274 -8.74 -20.82 -18.82
CA ALA A 274 -8.47 -19.56 -18.15
C ALA A 274 -9.24 -18.42 -18.83
N SER A 275 -9.97 -17.64 -18.03
CA SER A 275 -10.79 -16.52 -18.54
C SER A 275 -9.97 -15.28 -18.90
N TRP A 276 -8.70 -15.19 -18.50
CA TRP A 276 -7.81 -14.04 -18.74
C TRP A 276 -6.39 -14.48 -19.13
N ARG A 277 -5.77 -13.74 -20.08
CA ARG A 277 -4.50 -14.04 -20.76
C ARG A 277 -4.50 -15.46 -21.38
N ARG A 278 -5.15 -15.56 -22.56
CA ARG A 278 -5.04 -16.71 -23.49
C ARG A 278 -3.71 -16.66 -24.23
#